data_AF-A0AAV3Y470-F1
#
_entry.id   AF-A0AAV3Y470-F1
#
_cell.length_a   1.000
_cell.length_b   1.000
_cell.length_c   1.000
_cell.angle_alpha   90.00
_cell.angle_beta   90.00
_cell.angle_gamma   90.00
#
_symmetry.space_group_name_H-M   'P 1'
#
loop_
_entity.id
_entity.type
_entity.pdbx_description
1 polymer ?
#
loop_
_entity_poly.entity_id
_entity_poly.type
_entity_poly.pdbx_seq_one_letter_code
_entity_poly.pdbx_strand_id
1 'polypeptide(L)'
;MCKKPKSSLPRGRGKGKVINEDDDETVAMIKELLDTRIRPTVQEDGGDIVYMGFEKGVVKLKMQGSCSSCPSSIVTLKSGVQNMLQFYIPEVLGVEQVTDEAEAISNEEFRKLEEQLNKKT
;
A
#
# COMPACT_ATOMS: atom_id res chain seq x y z
N MET A 1 38.98 2.69 -19.79
CA MET A 1 38.33 2.90 -18.48
C MET A 1 37.52 1.66 -18.11
N CYS A 2 37.94 0.89 -17.11
CA CYS A 2 37.09 -0.14 -16.48
C CYS A 2 36.17 0.51 -15.44
N LYS A 3 34.89 0.08 -15.40
CA LYS A 3 33.94 0.03 -14.25
C LYS A 3 32.50 0.10 -14.81
N LYS A 4 31.53 -0.78 -14.58
CA LYS A 4 31.32 -2.13 -13.98
C LYS A 4 29.94 -2.58 -14.55
N PRO A 5 29.68 -3.88 -14.78
CA PRO A 5 28.32 -4.36 -15.00
C PRO A 5 27.62 -4.47 -13.63
N LYS A 6 26.39 -3.96 -13.53
CA LYS A 6 25.51 -4.19 -12.38
C LYS A 6 24.10 -4.35 -12.95
N SER A 7 23.31 -5.37 -12.63
CA SER A 7 23.51 -6.62 -11.92
C SER A 7 22.16 -7.30 -12.10
N SER A 8 22.14 -8.43 -12.80
CA SER A 8 21.01 -9.35 -12.84
C SER A 8 20.70 -9.82 -11.42
N LEU A 9 19.51 -9.51 -10.92
CA LEU A 9 18.88 -10.19 -9.80
C LEU A 9 17.55 -10.75 -10.29
N PRO A 10 17.38 -12.08 -10.42
CA PRO A 10 16.05 -12.66 -10.52
C PRO A 10 15.51 -12.86 -9.11
N ARG A 11 14.24 -12.52 -8.88
CA ARG A 11 13.38 -13.12 -7.85
C ARG A 11 11.98 -12.47 -7.91
N GLY A 12 10.96 -13.30 -8.13
CA GLY A 12 9.55 -12.92 -7.97
C GLY A 12 8.72 -13.17 -9.23
N ARG A 13 7.86 -14.18 -9.17
CA ARG A 13 6.89 -14.55 -10.21
C ARG A 13 5.78 -13.51 -10.27
N GLY A 14 5.98 -12.40 -10.99
CA GLY A 14 4.98 -11.35 -11.19
C GLY A 14 4.44 -11.37 -12.62
N LYS A 15 3.11 -11.42 -12.77
CA LYS A 15 2.44 -11.32 -14.07
C LYS A 15 2.85 -10.02 -14.77
N GLY A 16 3.13 -10.11 -16.07
CA GLY A 16 3.70 -9.04 -16.89
C GLY A 16 2.94 -7.72 -16.74
N LYS A 17 3.66 -6.70 -16.26
CA LYS A 17 3.19 -5.32 -16.19
C LYS A 17 3.47 -4.68 -17.55
N VAL A 18 2.41 -4.41 -18.33
CA VAL A 18 2.47 -3.40 -19.37
C VAL A 18 2.54 -2.06 -18.64
N ILE A 19 3.64 -1.34 -18.82
CA ILE A 19 3.89 -0.01 -18.28
C ILE A 19 3.72 0.93 -19.48
N ASN A 20 2.67 1.76 -19.47
CA ASN A 20 2.49 2.82 -20.45
C ASN A 20 3.33 4.03 -20.04
N GLU A 21 3.65 4.92 -20.97
CA GLU A 21 4.38 6.16 -20.67
C GLU A 21 3.53 7.08 -19.76
N ASP A 22 2.21 7.12 -19.95
CA ASP A 22 1.27 7.84 -19.09
C ASP A 22 1.22 7.29 -17.65
N ASP A 23 1.52 6.00 -17.45
CA ASP A 23 1.62 5.42 -16.11
C ASP A 23 2.79 6.05 -15.32
N ASP A 24 3.86 6.49 -15.98
CA ASP A 24 5.02 7.08 -15.29
C ASP A 24 4.69 8.49 -14.76
N GLU A 25 4.02 9.32 -15.57
CA GLU A 25 3.58 10.66 -15.15
C GLU A 25 2.54 10.59 -14.03
N THR A 26 1.55 9.70 -14.16
CA THR A 26 0.54 9.51 -13.12
C THR A 26 1.13 8.95 -11.84
N VAL A 27 2.09 8.03 -11.93
CA VAL A 27 2.82 7.54 -10.76
C VAL A 27 3.66 8.64 -10.11
N ALA A 28 4.27 9.54 -10.88
CA ALA A 28 4.98 10.69 -10.34
C ALA A 28 4.02 11.61 -9.57
N MET A 29 2.86 11.95 -10.16
CA MET A 29 1.83 12.75 -9.48
C MET A 29 1.32 12.09 -8.19
N ILE A 30 1.08 10.78 -8.20
CA ILE A 30 0.65 10.03 -7.01
C ILE A 30 1.71 10.15 -5.90
N LYS A 31 2.98 9.94 -6.23
CA LYS A 31 4.09 10.01 -5.25
C LYS A 31 4.24 11.42 -4.68
N GLU A 32 4.23 12.44 -5.52
CA GLU A 32 4.32 13.84 -5.08
C GLU A 32 3.17 14.21 -4.13
N LEU A 33 1.93 13.80 -4.45
CA LEU A 33 0.79 14.07 -3.60
C LEU A 33 0.86 13.32 -2.26
N LEU A 34 1.36 12.08 -2.30
CA LEU A 34 1.62 11.30 -1.09
C LEU A 34 2.63 12.01 -0.20
N ASP A 35 3.79 12.41 -0.72
CA ASP A 35 4.86 13.04 0.06
C ASP A 35 4.52 14.44 0.56
N THR A 36 3.79 15.23 -0.25
CA THR A 36 3.54 16.65 0.08
C THR A 36 2.29 16.89 0.94
N ARG A 37 1.30 16.00 0.89
CA ARG A 37 0.01 16.20 1.57
C ARG A 37 -0.37 15.06 2.50
N ILE A 38 -0.28 13.83 2.03
CA ILE A 38 -0.89 12.69 2.74
C ILE A 38 0.04 12.18 3.85
N ARG A 39 1.31 11.95 3.55
CA ARG A 39 2.30 11.45 4.53
C ARG A 39 2.47 12.37 5.72
N PRO A 40 2.55 13.71 5.59
CA PRO A 40 2.63 14.61 6.75
C PRO A 40 1.45 14.41 7.71
N THR A 41 0.22 14.42 7.19
CA THR A 41 -0.99 14.23 8.01
C THR A 41 -1.01 12.85 8.67
N VAL A 42 -0.62 11.80 7.95
CA VAL A 42 -0.59 10.45 8.53
C VAL A 42 0.51 10.29 9.58
N GLN A 43 1.65 10.94 9.41
CA GLN A 43 2.74 10.95 10.39
C GLN A 43 2.38 11.74 11.65
N GLU A 44 1.58 12.80 11.52
CA GLU A 44 1.00 13.50 12.68
C GLU A 44 0.11 12.58 13.53
N ASP A 45 -0.64 11.67 12.90
CA ASP A 45 -1.42 10.62 13.57
C ASP A 45 -0.58 9.40 14.03
N GLY A 46 0.74 9.42 13.83
CA GLY A 46 1.66 8.35 14.24
C GLY A 46 1.66 7.12 13.32
N GLY A 47 1.27 7.29 12.05
CA GLY A 47 1.37 6.28 11.00
C GLY A 47 2.39 6.63 9.92
N ASP A 48 2.49 5.77 8.90
CA ASP A 48 3.12 6.11 7.63
C ASP A 48 2.42 5.37 6.48
N ILE A 49 2.59 5.86 5.25
CA ILE A 49 2.08 5.22 4.04
C ILE A 49 3.21 5.04 3.04
N VAL A 50 3.32 3.81 2.52
CA VAL A 50 4.30 3.43 1.51
C VAL A 50 3.59 3.09 0.22
N TYR A 51 3.99 3.75 -0.87
CA TYR A 51 3.52 3.42 -2.21
C TYR A 51 4.08 2.07 -2.67
N MET A 52 3.20 1.14 -3.08
CA MET A 52 3.58 -0.20 -3.54
C MET A 52 3.39 -0.40 -5.04
N GLY A 53 2.49 0.37 -5.66
CA GLY A 53 2.29 0.29 -7.10
C GLY A 53 1.00 0.96 -7.56
N PHE A 54 0.85 1.06 -8.87
CA PHE A 54 -0.34 1.53 -9.54
C PHE A 54 -0.58 0.60 -10.73
N GLU A 55 -1.80 0.09 -10.84
CA GLU A 55 -2.23 -0.76 -11.94
C GLU A 55 -3.74 -0.63 -12.16
N LYS A 56 -4.17 -0.48 -13.42
CA LYS A 56 -5.60 -0.45 -13.81
C LYS A 56 -6.43 0.56 -13.00
N GLY A 57 -5.87 1.74 -12.71
CA GLY A 57 -6.52 2.76 -11.90
C GLY A 57 -6.54 2.48 -10.39
N VAL A 58 -5.91 1.40 -9.91
CA VAL A 58 -5.86 1.07 -8.49
C VAL A 58 -4.47 1.36 -7.94
N VAL A 59 -4.41 2.24 -6.94
CA VAL A 59 -3.19 2.55 -6.20
C VAL A 59 -3.04 1.57 -5.04
N LYS A 60 -1.94 0.84 -5.04
CA LYS A 60 -1.55 -0.09 -3.98
C LYS A 60 -0.69 0.63 -2.96
N LEU A 61 -1.14 0.66 -1.72
CA LEU A 61 -0.45 1.31 -0.60
C LEU A 61 -0.27 0.32 0.54
N LYS A 62 0.85 0.43 1.26
CA LYS A 62 1.05 -0.24 2.54
C LYS A 62 0.95 0.80 3.65
N MET A 63 0.05 0.57 4.59
CA MET A 63 -0.11 1.42 5.77
C MET A 63 0.73 0.86 6.91
N GLN A 64 1.37 1.73 7.67
CA GLN A 64 2.25 1.38 8.80
C GLN A 64 1.87 2.19 10.05
N GLY A 65 2.28 1.70 11.22
CA GLY A 65 2.15 2.40 12.49
C GLY A 65 0.75 2.33 13.09
N SER A 66 0.31 3.41 13.75
CA SER A 66 -0.99 3.48 14.42
C SER A 66 -2.17 3.21 13.46
N CYS A 67 -1.98 3.48 12.18
CA CYS A 67 -3.00 3.30 11.16
C CYS A 67 -3.16 1.85 10.68
N SER A 68 -2.23 0.93 11.00
CA SER A 68 -2.31 -0.47 10.58
C SER A 68 -2.86 -1.41 11.66
N SER A 69 -3.02 -0.94 12.90
CA SER A 69 -3.42 -1.78 14.05
C SER A 69 -4.91 -1.73 14.38
N CYS A 70 -5.66 -0.74 13.86
CA CYS A 70 -7.07 -0.57 14.13
C CYS A 70 -7.91 -0.67 12.84
N PRO A 71 -8.82 -1.65 12.70
CA PRO A 71 -9.58 -1.85 11.47
C PRO A 71 -10.48 -0.67 11.11
N SER A 72 -11.01 0.06 12.09
CA SER A 72 -11.81 1.26 11.83
C SER A 72 -10.97 2.42 11.31
N SER A 73 -9.76 2.61 11.85
CA SER A 73 -8.83 3.65 11.38
C SER A 73 -8.31 3.35 9.97
N ILE A 74 -8.07 2.09 9.64
CA ILE A 74 -7.70 1.64 8.29
C ILE A 74 -8.76 2.06 7.27
N VAL A 75 -10.03 1.74 7.52
CA VAL A 75 -11.14 2.02 6.59
C VAL A 75 -11.31 3.53 6.38
N THR A 76 -11.29 4.30 7.46
CA THR A 76 -11.42 5.77 7.40
C THR A 76 -10.25 6.40 6.64
N LEU A 77 -9.01 6.01 6.97
CA LEU A 77 -7.82 6.56 6.33
C LEU A 77 -7.77 6.19 4.84
N LYS A 78 -8.06 4.93 4.52
CA LYS A 78 -8.15 4.45 3.13
C LYS A 78 -9.13 5.29 2.32
N SER A 79 -10.31 5.53 2.87
CA SER A 79 -11.35 6.33 2.20
C SER A 79 -10.91 7.78 2.00
N GLY A 80 -10.27 8.39 3.00
CA GLY A 80 -9.72 9.75 2.90
C GLY A 80 -8.64 9.88 1.82
N VAL A 81 -7.65 8.97 1.85
CA VAL A 81 -6.57 8.91 0.86
C VAL A 81 -7.11 8.67 -0.54
N GLN A 82 -8.07 7.75 -0.69
CA GLN A 82 -8.72 7.47 -1.96
C GLN A 82 -9.42 8.72 -2.51
N ASN A 83 -10.24 9.39 -1.71
CA ASN A 83 -10.96 10.59 -2.15
C ASN A 83 -10.00 11.71 -2.58
N MET A 84 -8.90 11.90 -1.85
CA MET A 84 -7.89 12.88 -2.23
C MET A 84 -7.21 12.51 -3.56
N LEU A 85 -6.77 11.26 -3.71
CA LEU A 85 -6.12 10.81 -4.95
C LEU A 85 -7.07 10.94 -6.16
N GLN A 86 -8.33 10.53 -6.03
CA GLN A 86 -9.33 10.66 -7.10
C GLN A 86 -9.63 12.11 -7.47
N PHE A 87 -9.58 13.03 -6.51
CA PHE A 87 -9.84 14.44 -6.74
C PHE A 87 -8.73 15.11 -7.58
N TYR A 88 -7.47 14.78 -7.30
CA TYR A 88 -6.32 15.37 -8.01
C TYR A 88 -5.91 14.59 -9.26
N ILE A 89 -6.18 13.27 -9.29
CA ILE A 89 -5.71 12.36 -10.33
C ILE A 89 -6.91 11.50 -10.78
N PRO A 90 -7.62 11.92 -11.85
CA PRO A 90 -8.85 11.25 -12.29
C PRO A 90 -8.63 9.82 -12.82
N GLU A 91 -7.38 9.45 -13.14
CA GLU A 91 -7.01 8.08 -13.51
C GLU A 91 -7.06 7.11 -12.33
N VAL A 92 -7.01 7.62 -11.10
CA VAL A 92 -7.19 6.79 -9.91
C VAL A 92 -8.67 6.48 -9.77
N LEU A 93 -9.00 5.19 -9.80
CA LEU A 93 -10.33 4.63 -9.56
C LEU A 93 -10.49 4.12 -8.12
N GLY A 94 -9.38 3.79 -7.44
CA GLY A 94 -9.43 3.25 -6.09
C GLY A 94 -8.08 3.07 -5.44
N VAL A 95 -8.12 2.76 -4.14
CA VAL A 95 -6.93 2.43 -3.34
C VAL A 95 -7.09 1.03 -2.76
N GLU A 96 -6.01 0.26 -2.74
CA GLU A 96 -5.94 -1.06 -2.10
C GLU A 96 -4.83 -1.08 -1.07
N GLN A 97 -5.15 -1.58 0.13
CA GLN A 97 -4.15 -1.82 1.15
C GLN A 97 -3.48 -3.15 0.88
N VAL A 98 -2.16 -3.13 0.74
CA VAL A 98 -1.33 -4.34 0.65
C VAL A 98 -0.81 -4.66 2.04
N THR A 99 -1.16 -5.84 2.53
CA THR A 99 -0.53 -6.46 3.70
C THR A 99 0.43 -7.54 3.21
N ASP A 100 1.56 -7.72 3.90
CA ASP A 100 2.51 -8.77 3.53
C ASP A 100 1.91 -10.16 3.83
N GLU A 101 2.30 -11.18 3.06
CA GLU A 101 1.82 -12.56 3.25
C GLU A 101 2.13 -13.09 4.66
N ALA A 102 3.19 -12.59 5.30
CA ALA A 102 3.52 -12.90 6.70
C ALA A 102 2.48 -12.36 7.69
N GLU A 103 1.92 -11.17 7.44
CA GLU A 103 0.84 -10.59 8.26
C GLU A 103 -0.48 -11.34 8.07
N ALA A 104 -0.76 -11.81 6.85
CA ALA A 104 -1.95 -12.62 6.57
C ALA A 104 -1.93 -13.94 7.36
N ILE A 105 -0.78 -14.61 7.42
CA ILE A 105 -0.61 -15.86 8.19
C ILE A 105 -0.77 -15.59 9.69
N SER A 106 -0.16 -14.52 10.23
CA SER A 106 -0.32 -14.18 11.66
C SER A 106 -1.75 -13.87 12.05
N ASN A 107 -2.50 -13.14 11.21
CA ASN A 107 -3.91 -12.85 11.47
C ASN A 107 -4.80 -14.10 11.39
N GLU A 108 -4.52 -15.02 10.48
CA GLU A 108 -5.26 -16.29 10.37
C GLU A 108 -5.01 -17.19 11.59
N GLU A 109 -3.76 -17.28 12.04
CA GLU A 109 -3.38 -18.05 13.22
C GLU A 109 -3.98 -17.44 14.51
N PHE A 110 -4.04 -16.12 14.62
CA PHE A 110 -4.65 -15.44 15.76
C PHE A 110 -6.17 -15.73 15.86
N ARG A 111 -6.90 -15.67 14.73
CA ARG A 111 -8.33 -16.04 14.69
C ARG A 111 -8.58 -17.48 15.08
N LYS A 112 -7.75 -18.42 14.61
CA LYS A 112 -7.85 -19.83 15.00
C LYS A 112 -7.62 -20.02 16.50
N LEU A 113 -6.72 -19.23 17.10
CA LEU A 113 -6.44 -19.28 18.53
C LEU A 113 -7.60 -18.74 19.39
N GLU A 114 -8.19 -17.61 18.98
CA GLU A 114 -9.35 -17.00 19.65
C GLU A 114 -10.57 -17.93 19.62
N GLU A 115 -10.82 -18.60 18.48
CA GLU A 115 -11.89 -19.61 18.37
C GLU A 115 -11.66 -20.82 19.29
N GLN A 116 -10.41 -21.20 19.53
CA GLN A 116 -10.06 -22.29 20.43
C GLN A 116 -10.18 -21.90 21.91
N LEU A 117 -9.92 -20.64 22.28
CA LEU A 117 -10.13 -20.16 23.65
C LEU A 117 -11.63 -20.02 23.98
N ASN A 118 -12.45 -19.53 23.05
CA ASN A 118 -13.87 -19.30 23.26
C ASN A 118 -14.70 -20.61 23.32
N LYS A 119 -14.13 -21.74 22.88
CA LYS A 119 -14.71 -23.09 23.05
C LYS A 119 -14.30 -23.78 24.36
N LYS A 120 -13.36 -23.20 25.12
CA LYS A 120 -12.79 -23.78 26.35
C LYS A 120 -13.30 -23.13 27.64
N THR A 121 -14.16 -22.12 27.53
CA THR A 121 -14.91 -21.50 28.63
C THR A 121 -16.39 -21.84 28.46
#